data_AF-A0A3E3AEH3-F1
#
_entry.id   AF-A0A3E3AEH3-F1
#
_cell.length_a   1.000
_cell.length_b   1.000
_cell.length_c   1.000
_cell.angle_alpha   90.00
_cell.angle_beta   90.00
_cell.angle_gamma   90.00
#
_symmetry.space_group_name_H-M   'P 1'
#
loop_
_entity.id
_entity.type
_entity.pdbx_description
1 polymer ?
#
loop_
_entity_poly.entity_id
_entity_poly.type
_entity_poly.pdbx_seq_one_letter_code
_entity_poly.pdbx_strand_id
1 'polypeptide(L)'
;MDKIKKDFIVIYLARNLLATFAITVFSFVYDITNYYNMLPLRAFIKIFADNFYTTAYFLLLWILNYLLFEIYKIVMDALKDRNKNHGKLVIKGKEMIAYGSIIPIVILVILLIIDFNQLFKLNFILLVIFMLLRSIKEEFKQRKNRL
;
A
#
# COMPACT_ATOMS: atom_id res chain seq x y z
N MET A 1 18.09 -11.30 22.00
CA MET A 1 16.98 -11.37 21.03
C MET A 1 17.40 -12.32 19.92
N ASP A 2 16.83 -13.52 19.84
CA ASP A 2 17.32 -14.61 19.00
C ASP A 2 17.44 -14.23 17.52
N LYS A 3 18.53 -14.68 16.88
CA LYS A 3 18.84 -14.46 15.45
C LYS A 3 17.62 -14.74 14.55
N ILE A 4 16.88 -15.79 14.89
CA ILE A 4 15.63 -16.20 14.24
C ILE A 4 14.58 -15.07 14.22
N LYS A 5 14.33 -14.37 15.35
CA LYS A 5 13.34 -13.28 15.40
C LYS A 5 13.75 -12.09 14.53
N LYS A 6 15.05 -11.79 14.43
CA LYS A 6 15.57 -10.71 13.58
C LYS A 6 15.36 -11.04 12.10
N ASP A 7 15.65 -12.27 11.69
CA ASP A 7 15.51 -12.72 10.30
C ASP A 7 14.03 -12.68 9.85
N PHE A 8 13.09 -13.03 10.74
CA PHE A 8 11.65 -12.90 10.47
C PHE A 8 11.20 -11.45 10.24
N ILE A 9 11.74 -10.48 10.98
CA ILE A 9 11.42 -9.06 10.80
C ILE A 9 11.95 -8.57 9.46
N VAL A 10 13.19 -8.94 9.10
CA VAL A 10 13.81 -8.54 7.83
C VAL A 10 13.01 -9.06 6.62
N ILE A 11 12.61 -10.34 6.65
CA ILE A 11 11.79 -10.93 5.58
C ILE A 11 10.44 -10.23 5.45
N TYR A 12 9.81 -9.89 6.57
CA TYR A 12 8.54 -9.17 6.57
C TYR A 12 8.70 -7.78 5.95
N LEU A 13 9.76 -7.05 6.32
CA LEU A 13 10.06 -5.71 5.82
C LEU A 13 10.36 -5.73 4.32
N ALA A 14 11.18 -6.68 3.87
CA ALA A 14 11.54 -6.86 2.46
C ALA A 14 10.32 -7.13 1.58
N ARG A 15 9.35 -7.91 2.05
CA ARG A 15 8.13 -8.17 1.28
C ARG A 15 7.30 -6.89 1.06
N ASN A 16 7.18 -6.05 2.09
CA ASN A 16 6.44 -4.78 1.97
C ASN A 16 7.17 -3.80 1.04
N LEU A 17 8.50 -3.76 1.18
CA LEU A 17 9.39 -2.98 0.33
C LEU A 17 9.23 -3.38 -1.16
N LEU A 18 9.21 -4.69 -1.45
CA LEU A 18 8.99 -5.22 -2.80
C LEU A 18 7.57 -4.95 -3.35
N ALA A 19 6.54 -5.04 -2.50
CA ALA A 19 5.17 -4.78 -2.94
C ALA A 19 4.98 -3.30 -3.33
N THR A 20 5.47 -2.38 -2.50
CA THR A 20 5.43 -0.94 -2.78
C THR A 20 6.33 -0.56 -3.97
N PHE A 21 7.43 -1.29 -4.17
CA PHE A 21 8.26 -1.17 -5.37
C PHE A 21 7.47 -1.55 -6.63
N ALA A 22 6.85 -2.73 -6.63
CA ALA A 22 6.07 -3.22 -7.76
C ALA A 22 4.93 -2.26 -8.12
N ILE A 23 4.20 -1.74 -7.13
CA ILE A 23 3.15 -0.72 -7.33
C ILE A 23 3.71 0.51 -8.05
N THR A 24 4.87 1.00 -7.61
CA THR A 24 5.51 2.18 -8.21
C THR A 24 5.97 1.88 -9.63
N VAL A 25 6.51 0.69 -9.90
CA VAL A 25 6.90 0.25 -11.26
C VAL A 25 5.68 0.22 -12.18
N PHE A 26 4.60 -0.44 -11.79
CA PHE A 26 3.38 -0.50 -12.61
C PHE A 26 2.83 0.89 -12.90
N SER A 27 2.89 1.80 -11.92
CA SER A 27 2.38 3.16 -12.07
C SER A 27 3.19 3.95 -13.09
N PHE A 28 4.52 3.93 -12.96
CA PHE A 28 5.42 4.60 -13.88
C PHE A 28 5.37 3.99 -15.28
N VAL A 29 5.37 2.66 -15.40
CA VAL A 29 5.30 1.99 -16.70
C VAL A 29 4.02 2.38 -17.43
N TYR A 30 2.88 2.39 -16.74
CA TYR A 30 1.60 2.80 -17.32
C TYR A 30 1.61 4.27 -17.76
N ASP A 31 2.05 5.18 -16.89
CA ASP A 31 2.08 6.61 -17.16
C ASP A 31 3.02 6.95 -18.34
N ILE A 32 4.25 6.42 -18.31
CA ILE A 32 5.26 6.62 -19.35
C ILE A 32 4.83 5.99 -20.68
N THR A 33 4.18 4.83 -20.66
CA THR A 33 3.61 4.18 -21.85
C THR A 33 2.60 5.09 -22.52
N ASN A 34 1.68 5.68 -21.75
CA ASN A 34 0.65 6.57 -22.29
C ASN A 34 1.23 7.91 -22.74
N TYR A 35 2.12 8.50 -21.95
CA TYR A 35 2.70 9.81 -22.24
C TYR A 35 3.55 9.81 -23.52
N TYR A 36 4.37 8.77 -23.72
CA TYR A 36 5.24 8.66 -24.91
C TYR A 36 4.67 7.75 -26.01
N ASN A 37 3.46 7.20 -25.83
CA ASN A 37 2.85 6.22 -26.72
C ASN A 37 3.82 5.11 -27.15
N MET A 38 4.41 4.41 -26.17
CA MET A 38 5.44 3.39 -26.41
C MET A 38 5.15 2.06 -25.72
N LEU A 39 5.84 1.00 -26.14
CA LEU A 39 5.69 -0.32 -25.53
C LEU A 39 6.08 -0.33 -24.03
N PRO A 40 5.35 -1.07 -23.16
CA PRO A 40 5.63 -1.15 -21.73
C PRO A 40 7.06 -1.59 -21.39
N LEU A 41 7.65 -2.49 -22.18
CA LEU A 41 9.04 -2.91 -21.99
C LEU A 41 10.03 -1.73 -22.18
N ARG A 42 9.77 -0.86 -23.16
CA ARG A 42 10.58 0.33 -23.42
C ARG A 42 10.37 1.36 -22.32
N ALA A 43 9.14 1.53 -21.84
CA ALA A 43 8.84 2.37 -20.68
C ALA A 43 9.59 1.90 -19.43
N PHE A 44 9.63 0.59 -19.18
CA PHE A 44 10.39 0.00 -18.07
C PHE A 44 11.89 0.32 -18.16
N ILE A 45 12.51 0.11 -19.33
CA ILE A 45 13.92 0.46 -19.54
C ILE A 45 14.14 1.96 -19.31
N LYS A 46 13.19 2.81 -19.77
CA LYS A 46 13.27 4.26 -19.61
C LYS A 46 13.31 4.72 -18.16
N ILE A 47 12.61 4.02 -17.26
CA ILE A 47 12.59 4.34 -15.83
C ILE A 47 13.99 4.21 -15.20
N PHE A 48 14.80 3.25 -15.65
CA PHE A 48 16.06 2.91 -14.98
C PHE A 48 17.32 3.31 -15.75
N ALA A 49 17.26 3.42 -17.07
CA ALA A 49 18.45 3.54 -17.92
C ALA A 49 18.56 4.84 -18.73
N ASP A 50 17.46 5.58 -18.92
CA ASP A 50 17.44 6.71 -19.86
C ASP A 50 17.87 8.03 -19.20
N ASN A 51 17.31 8.36 -18.03
CA ASN A 51 17.58 9.62 -17.35
C ASN A 51 17.60 9.46 -15.83
N PHE A 52 18.67 9.96 -15.20
CA PHE A 52 18.82 9.99 -13.74
C PHE A 52 17.63 10.67 -13.04
N TYR A 53 17.06 11.73 -13.61
CA TYR A 53 15.90 12.42 -13.01
C TYR A 53 14.66 11.52 -12.97
N THR A 54 14.42 10.72 -14.00
CA THR A 54 13.30 9.76 -14.03
C THR A 54 13.50 8.69 -12.95
N THR A 55 14.72 8.15 -12.85
CA THR A 55 15.06 7.17 -11.82
C THR A 55 14.93 7.75 -10.41
N ALA A 56 15.44 8.97 -10.19
CA ALA A 56 15.35 9.65 -8.90
C ALA A 56 13.91 9.92 -8.51
N TYR A 57 13.07 10.36 -9.44
CA TYR A 57 11.65 10.60 -9.22
C TYR A 57 10.90 9.30 -8.90
N PHE A 58 11.23 8.21 -9.61
CA PHE A 58 10.74 6.86 -9.30
C PHE A 58 11.12 6.43 -7.88
N LEU A 59 12.39 6.60 -7.49
CA LEU A 59 12.88 6.22 -6.16
C LEU A 59 12.20 7.03 -5.06
N LEU A 60 12.01 8.34 -5.25
CA LEU A 60 11.31 9.21 -4.30
C LEU A 60 9.86 8.78 -4.12
N LEU A 61 9.13 8.51 -5.21
CA LEU A 61 7.75 8.05 -5.12
C LEU A 61 7.65 6.68 -4.44
N TRP A 62 8.59 5.79 -4.74
CA TRP A 62 8.65 4.48 -4.09
C TRP A 62 8.90 4.58 -2.58
N ILE A 63 9.87 5.39 -2.16
CA ILE A 63 10.16 5.62 -0.74
C ILE A 63 8.94 6.23 -0.05
N LEU A 64 8.27 7.19 -0.69
CA LEU A 64 7.02 7.76 -0.17
C LEU A 64 5.94 6.68 0.02
N ASN A 65 5.70 5.83 -0.98
CA ASN A 65 4.74 4.74 -0.87
C ASN A 65 5.05 3.76 0.26
N TYR A 66 6.33 3.42 0.42
CA TYR A 66 6.79 2.55 1.49
C TYR A 66 6.54 3.19 2.88
N LEU A 67 6.89 4.47 3.05
CA LEU A 67 6.67 5.20 4.30
C LEU A 67 5.19 5.32 4.63
N LEU A 68 4.34 5.69 3.65
CA LEU A 68 2.89 5.78 3.85
C LEU A 68 2.30 4.43 4.29
N PHE A 69 2.78 3.33 3.70
CA PHE A 69 2.34 2.00 4.06
C PHE A 69 2.75 1.57 5.47
N GLU A 70 3.99 1.86 5.88
CA GLU A 70 4.45 1.57 7.25
C GLU A 70 3.78 2.47 8.29
N ILE A 71 3.50 3.74 7.97
CA ILE A 71 2.69 4.62 8.85
C ILE A 71 1.29 4.06 9.01
N TYR A 72 0.61 3.70 7.90
CA TYR A 72 -0.69 3.06 7.94
C TYR A 72 -0.68 1.82 8.84
N LYS A 73 0.34 0.96 8.70
CA LYS A 73 0.52 -0.21 9.55
C LYS A 73 0.56 0.14 11.03
N ILE A 74 1.43 1.07 11.41
CA ILE A 74 1.63 1.47 12.81
C ILE A 74 0.33 2.02 13.39
N VAL A 75 -0.37 2.87 12.64
CA VAL A 75 -1.67 3.43 13.05
C VAL A 75 -2.69 2.31 13.25
N MET A 76 -2.76 1.35 12.32
CA MET A 76 -3.71 0.24 12.43
C MET A 76 -3.42 -0.70 13.60
N ASP A 77 -2.15 -1.02 13.83
CA ASP A 77 -1.72 -1.85 14.95
C ASP A 77 -2.03 -1.15 16.28
N ALA A 78 -1.80 0.17 16.37
CA ALA A 78 -2.11 0.97 17.57
C ALA A 78 -3.62 1.07 17.85
N LEU A 79 -4.44 1.27 16.81
CA LEU A 79 -5.91 1.30 16.92
C LEU A 79 -6.47 -0.04 17.41
N LYS A 80 -5.86 -1.13 16.96
CA LYS A 80 -6.26 -2.50 17.31
C LYS A 80 -5.88 -2.86 18.75
N ASP A 81 -4.68 -2.51 19.21
CA ASP A 81 -4.25 -2.83 20.57
C ASP A 81 -5.05 -2.06 21.64
N ARG A 82 -5.45 -0.82 21.34
CA ARG A 82 -6.36 -0.06 22.19
C ARG A 82 -7.79 -0.62 22.26
N ASN A 83 -8.17 -1.48 21.32
CA ASN A 83 -9.56 -1.89 21.14
C ASN A 83 -9.75 -3.41 21.12
N LYS A 84 -9.18 -4.10 22.13
CA LYS A 84 -9.25 -5.58 22.29
C LYS A 84 -10.67 -6.16 22.24
N ASN A 85 -11.71 -5.35 22.51
CA ASN A 85 -13.13 -5.76 22.41
C ASN A 85 -13.94 -5.07 21.29
N HIS A 86 -13.47 -3.97 20.65
CA HIS A 86 -14.24 -3.25 19.62
C HIS A 86 -13.42 -2.82 18.39
N GLY A 87 -12.54 -3.67 17.87
CA GLY A 87 -11.87 -3.46 16.57
C GLY A 87 -12.80 -3.44 15.34
N LYS A 88 -14.11 -3.26 15.55
CA LYS A 88 -15.17 -3.18 14.54
C LYS A 88 -16.07 -2.00 14.84
N LEU A 89 -16.48 -1.28 13.80
CA LEU A 89 -17.51 -0.26 13.93
C LEU A 89 -18.84 -0.96 14.21
N VAL A 90 -19.36 -0.76 15.42
CA VAL A 90 -20.69 -1.26 15.84
C VAL A 90 -21.69 -0.15 15.55
N ILE A 91 -22.45 -0.31 14.48
CA ILE A 91 -23.60 0.56 14.17
C ILE A 91 -24.86 -0.25 14.46
N LYS A 92 -25.71 0.25 15.36
CA LYS A 92 -26.97 -0.40 15.78
C LYS A 92 -26.81 -1.86 16.27
N GLY A 93 -25.80 -2.13 17.08
CA GLY A 93 -25.64 -3.44 17.76
C GLY A 93 -25.22 -4.61 16.86
N LYS A 94 -24.93 -4.39 15.57
CA LYS A 94 -24.33 -5.39 14.68
C LYS A 94 -22.88 -5.05 14.39
N GLU A 95 -21.99 -6.00 14.68
CA GLU A 95 -20.56 -5.93 14.30
C GLU A 95 -20.42 -6.08 12.78
N MET A 96 -20.27 -4.98 12.03
CA MET A 96 -20.26 -5.07 10.57
C MET A 96 -18.86 -4.99 9.93
N ILE A 97 -17.96 -4.09 10.32
CA ILE A 97 -16.71 -3.84 9.54
C ILE A 97 -15.53 -3.41 10.44
N ALA A 98 -14.33 -3.96 10.22
CA ALA A 98 -13.14 -3.56 10.98
C ALA A 98 -12.57 -2.21 10.51
N TYR A 99 -12.03 -1.42 11.44
CA TYR A 99 -11.46 -0.10 11.14
C TYR A 99 -10.36 -0.13 10.06
N GLY A 100 -9.63 -1.25 9.96
CA GLY A 100 -8.58 -1.43 8.95
C GLY A 100 -9.09 -1.46 7.52
N SER A 101 -10.36 -1.80 7.33
CA SER A 101 -10.97 -1.84 6.01
C SER A 101 -11.67 -0.52 5.67
N ILE A 102 -12.11 0.24 6.69
CA ILE A 102 -12.82 1.52 6.51
C ILE A 102 -11.85 2.66 6.18
N ILE A 103 -10.75 2.77 6.93
CA ILE A 103 -9.80 3.87 6.78
C ILE A 103 -9.26 3.96 5.34
N PRO A 104 -8.78 2.88 4.71
CA PRO A 104 -8.31 2.97 3.34
C PRO A 104 -9.45 3.22 2.33
N ILE A 105 -10.68 2.75 2.59
CA ILE A 105 -11.85 3.10 1.74
C ILE A 105 -12.10 4.60 1.75
N VAL A 106 -12.06 5.24 2.92
CA VAL A 106 -12.24 6.70 3.04
C VAL A 106 -11.13 7.43 2.29
N ILE A 107 -9.87 7.00 2.45
CA ILE A 107 -8.74 7.56 1.71
C ILE A 107 -8.94 7.39 0.19
N LEU A 108 -9.41 6.22 -0.27
CA LEU A 108 -9.69 5.97 -1.68
C LEU A 108 -10.72 6.96 -2.24
N VAL A 109 -11.82 7.18 -1.51
CA VAL A 109 -12.87 8.12 -1.92
C VAL A 109 -12.32 9.54 -2.04
N ILE A 110 -11.53 9.98 -1.07
CA ILE A 110 -10.88 11.31 -1.10
C ILE A 110 -9.94 11.43 -2.32
N LEU A 111 -9.11 10.40 -2.58
CA LEU A 111 -8.19 10.39 -3.72
C LEU A 111 -8.90 10.41 -5.08
N LEU A 112 -10.11 9.88 -5.18
CA LEU A 112 -10.89 9.90 -6.42
C LEU A 112 -11.44 11.30 -6.72
N ILE A 113 -11.71 12.11 -5.69
CA ILE A 113 -12.27 13.47 -5.77
C ILE A 113 -11.19 14.51 -6.06
N ILE A 114 -9.96 14.30 -5.58
CA ILE A 114 -8.85 15.24 -5.80
C ILE A 114 -8.27 15.07 -7.21
N ASP A 115 -8.04 16.21 -7.88
CA ASP A 115 -7.35 16.27 -9.17
C ASP A 115 -5.84 16.19 -9.00
N PHE A 116 -5.33 14.96 -8.92
CA PHE A 116 -3.91 14.66 -9.01
C PHE A 116 -3.47 14.42 -10.45
N ASN A 117 -2.18 14.65 -10.71
CA ASN A 117 -1.52 14.15 -11.92
C ASN A 117 -1.73 12.63 -12.03
N GLN A 118 -1.97 12.14 -13.25
CA GLN A 118 -2.28 10.75 -13.58
C GLN A 118 -1.35 9.74 -12.90
N LEU A 119 -0.04 10.00 -12.90
CA LEU A 119 0.95 9.16 -12.24
C LEU A 119 0.63 8.99 -10.75
N PHE A 120 0.46 10.09 -10.02
CA PHE A 120 0.16 10.08 -8.59
C PHE A 120 -1.20 9.45 -8.30
N LYS A 121 -2.21 9.76 -9.12
CA LYS A 121 -3.56 9.24 -8.94
C LYS A 121 -3.57 7.72 -9.00
N LEU A 122 -3.02 7.13 -10.07
CA LEU A 122 -2.95 5.68 -10.22
C LEU A 122 -2.06 5.03 -9.16
N ASN A 123 -0.93 5.66 -8.83
CA ASN A 123 -0.02 5.16 -7.82
C ASN A 123 -0.65 5.06 -6.42
N PHE A 124 -1.32 6.12 -5.96
CA PHE A 124 -1.99 6.11 -4.67
C PHE A 124 -3.22 5.20 -4.64
N ILE A 125 -3.97 5.07 -5.75
CA ILE A 125 -5.07 4.12 -5.85
C ILE A 125 -4.56 2.69 -5.65
N LEU A 126 -3.49 2.29 -6.36
CA LEU A 126 -2.90 0.96 -6.21
C LEU A 126 -2.35 0.72 -4.79
N LEU A 127 -1.74 1.75 -4.18
CA LEU A 127 -1.28 1.68 -2.80
C LEU A 127 -2.43 1.43 -1.82
N VAL A 128 -3.54 2.14 -1.98
CA VAL A 128 -4.72 2.00 -1.11
C VAL A 128 -5.39 0.65 -1.29
N ILE A 129 -5.50 0.14 -2.53
CA ILE A 129 -5.97 -1.23 -2.79
C ILE A 129 -5.08 -2.24 -2.07
N PHE A 130 -3.76 -2.06 -2.11
CA PHE A 130 -2.83 -2.93 -1.39
C PHE A 130 -3.02 -2.88 0.14
N MET A 131 -3.28 -1.69 0.71
CA MET A 131 -3.63 -1.52 2.13
C MET A 131 -4.93 -2.26 2.50
N LEU A 132 -5.95 -2.22 1.62
CA LEU A 132 -7.21 -2.95 1.82
C LEU A 132 -7.03 -4.46 1.79
N LEU A 133 -6.33 -4.97 0.76
CA LEU A 133 -6.04 -6.40 0.63
C LEU A 133 -5.33 -6.93 1.87
N ARG A 134 -4.41 -6.13 2.43
CA ARG A 134 -3.75 -6.46 3.67
C ARG A 134 -4.72 -6.50 4.86
N SER A 135 -5.53 -5.46 5.05
CA SER A 135 -6.50 -5.41 6.15
C SER A 135 -7.42 -6.64 6.13
N ILE A 136 -7.98 -6.94 4.96
CA ILE A 136 -8.86 -8.09 4.75
C ILE A 136 -8.12 -9.40 5.08
N LYS A 137 -6.87 -9.56 4.64
CA LYS A 137 -6.06 -10.74 4.96
C LYS A 137 -5.82 -10.91 6.46
N GLU A 138 -5.61 -9.81 7.18
CA GLU A 138 -5.44 -9.85 8.64
C GLU A 138 -6.75 -10.23 9.35
N GLU A 139 -7.90 -9.74 8.89
CA GLU A 139 -9.22 -10.13 9.41
C GLU A 139 -9.50 -11.63 9.20
N PHE A 140 -9.21 -12.18 8.01
CA PHE A 140 -9.38 -13.60 7.73
C PHE A 140 -8.51 -14.48 8.62
N LYS A 141 -7.25 -14.09 8.85
CA LYS A 141 -6.35 -14.82 9.76
C LYS A 141 -6.89 -14.85 11.19
N GLN A 142 -7.51 -13.76 11.65
CA GLN A 142 -8.14 -13.72 12.97
C GLN A 142 -9.38 -14.60 13.07
N ARG A 143 -10.24 -14.61 12.05
CA ARG A 143 -11.44 -15.48 12.02
C ARG A 143 -11.05 -16.96 12.06
N LYS A 144 -10.02 -17.36 11.30
CA LYS A 144 -9.51 -18.73 11.30
C LYS A 144 -8.95 -19.17 12.66
N ASN A 145 -8.33 -18.27 13.41
CA ASN A 145 -7.79 -18.59 14.75
C ASN A 145 -8.86 -18.62 15.86
N ARG A 146 -10.11 -18.25 15.58
CA ARG A 146 -11.24 -18.31 16.54
C ARG A 146 -12.16 -19.51 16.32
N LEU A 147 -11.97 -20.27 15.24
CA LEU A 147 -12.63 -21.54 14.93
C LEU A 147 -11.72 -22.69 15.36
#